data_AF-A0A552E7D9-F1
#
_entry.id   AF-A0A552E7D9-F1
#
_cell.length_a   1.000
_cell.length_b   1.000
_cell.length_c   1.000
_cell.angle_alpha   90.00
_cell.angle_beta   90.00
_cell.angle_gamma   90.00
#
_symmetry.space_group_name_H-M   'P 1'
#
loop_
_entity.id
_entity.type
_entity.pdbx_description
1 polymer ?
#
loop_
_entity_poly.entity_id
_entity_poly.type
_entity_poly.pdbx_seq_one_letter_code
_entity_poly.pdbx_strand_id
1 'polypeptide(L)'
;MDKYLAVLMGRGERTIHRWLSFYRKGGIEGLLSEGNPPGRPKKISVEEVGLLQNELKDPVSFTSYKEIYFWLSVVREISVSYTTVYRFVKQELGSSIKST
;
A
#
# COMPACT_ATOMS: atom_id res chain seq x y z
N MET A 1 -7.30 35.43 -3.06
CA MET A 1 -5.95 35.18 -3.61
C MET A 1 -5.88 33.81 -4.28
N ASP A 2 -6.42 32.75 -3.64
CA ASP A 2 -6.31 31.35 -4.12
C ASP A 2 -7.10 31.05 -5.40
N LYS A 3 -8.21 31.77 -5.64
CA LYS A 3 -9.05 31.62 -6.83
C LYS A 3 -8.34 32.00 -8.14
N TYR A 4 -7.45 32.98 -8.09
CA TYR A 4 -6.66 33.43 -9.25
C TYR A 4 -5.57 32.40 -9.60
N LEU A 5 -4.91 31.85 -8.58
CA LEU A 5 -3.91 30.79 -8.74
C LEU A 5 -4.52 29.50 -9.29
N ALA A 6 -5.78 29.19 -8.93
CA ALA A 6 -6.53 28.06 -9.48
C ALA A 6 -6.72 28.13 -10.99
N VAL A 7 -7.06 29.31 -11.49
CA VAL A 7 -7.22 29.55 -12.93
C VAL A 7 -5.86 29.51 -13.63
N LEU A 8 -4.84 30.14 -13.07
CA LEU A 8 -3.49 30.18 -13.66
C LEU A 8 -2.85 28.79 -13.78
N MET A 9 -3.04 27.93 -12.76
CA MET A 9 -2.43 26.61 -12.71
C MET A 9 -3.29 25.49 -13.30
N GLY A 10 -4.53 25.78 -13.70
CA GLY A 10 -5.47 24.77 -14.21
C GLY A 10 -5.80 23.67 -13.18
N ARG A 11 -5.74 24.00 -11.88
CA ARG A 11 -6.02 23.05 -10.77
C ARG A 11 -7.17 23.58 -9.92
N GLY A 12 -7.96 22.65 -9.39
CA GLY A 12 -9.07 23.00 -8.50
C GLY A 12 -8.60 23.74 -7.24
N GLU A 13 -9.40 24.70 -6.77
CA GLU A 13 -9.09 25.54 -5.62
C GLU A 13 -8.71 24.73 -4.36
N ARG A 14 -9.42 23.62 -4.12
CA ARG A 14 -9.16 22.70 -3.00
C ARG A 14 -7.75 22.09 -3.03
N THR A 15 -7.23 21.83 -4.23
CA THR A 15 -5.87 21.27 -4.41
C THR A 15 -4.81 22.31 -4.05
N ILE A 16 -5.01 23.56 -4.48
CA ILE A 16 -4.09 24.66 -4.16
C ILE A 16 -4.09 24.98 -2.67
N HIS A 17 -5.27 25.04 -2.05
CA HIS A 17 -5.37 25.21 -0.58
C HIS A 17 -4.63 24.09 0.17
N ARG A 18 -4.77 22.83 -0.28
CA ARG A 18 -4.06 21.69 0.31
C ARG A 18 -2.54 21.82 0.16
N TRP A 19 -2.06 22.17 -1.03
CA TRP A 19 -0.63 22.37 -1.29
C TRP A 19 -0.04 23.51 -0.46
N LEU A 20 -0.71 24.67 -0.41
CA LEU A 20 -0.29 25.79 0.41
C LEU A 20 -0.27 25.43 1.90
N SER A 21 -1.23 24.63 2.37
CA SER A 21 -1.25 24.13 3.75
C SER A 21 -0.07 23.22 4.06
N PHE A 22 0.28 22.29 3.17
CA PHE A 22 1.46 21.44 3.33
C PHE A 22 2.76 22.25 3.32
N TYR A 23 2.87 23.19 2.38
CA TYR A 23 4.03 24.08 2.30
C TYR A 23 4.20 24.93 3.56
N ARG A 24 3.13 25.52 4.10
CA ARG A 24 3.19 26.31 5.34
C ARG A 24 3.59 25.49 6.56
N LYS A 25 3.28 24.19 6.58
CA LYS A 25 3.57 23.31 7.72
C LYS A 25 4.97 22.67 7.66
N GLY A 26 5.45 22.34 6.47
CA GLY A 26 6.68 21.56 6.29
C GLY A 26 7.62 22.07 5.20
N GLY A 27 7.41 23.28 4.70
CA GLY A 27 8.19 23.84 3.60
C GLY A 27 8.07 23.03 2.31
N ILE A 28 9.12 23.08 1.49
CA ILE A 28 9.18 22.34 0.23
C ILE A 28 9.12 20.82 0.46
N GLU A 29 9.76 20.33 1.53
CA GLU A 29 9.75 18.91 1.91
C GLU A 29 8.33 18.43 2.23
N GLY A 30 7.57 19.22 3.00
CA GLY A 30 6.17 18.92 3.30
C GLY A 30 5.28 18.91 2.05
N LEU A 31 5.56 19.79 1.09
CA LEU A 31 4.83 19.83 -0.19
C LEU A 31 5.14 18.62 -1.09
N LEU A 32 6.39 18.17 -1.09
CA LEU A 32 6.88 17.04 -1.90
C LEU A 32 6.64 15.68 -1.23
N SER A 33 6.31 15.66 0.06
CA SER A 33 6.05 14.42 0.79
C SER A 33 4.93 13.60 0.13
N GLU A 34 5.17 12.29 -0.01
CA GLU A 34 4.11 11.34 -0.36
C GLU A 34 3.17 11.24 0.84
N GLY A 35 2.13 12.07 0.84
CA GLY A 35 1.15 12.07 1.92
C GLY A 35 0.51 10.68 2.06
N ASN A 36 0.26 10.25 3.30
CA ASN A 36 -0.45 9.00 3.55
C ASN A 36 -1.81 9.02 2.82
N PRO A 37 -2.08 8.07 1.92
CA PRO A 37 -3.36 8.02 1.25
C PRO A 37 -4.47 7.88 2.29
N PRO A 38 -5.51 8.73 2.25
CA PRO A 38 -6.63 8.59 3.16
C PRO A 38 -7.31 7.24 2.89
N GLY A 39 -7.37 6.37 3.90
CA GLY A 39 -7.93 5.04 3.76
C GLY A 39 -7.78 4.18 5.01
N ARG A 40 -8.47 3.04 5.03
CA ARG A 40 -8.31 2.04 6.09
C ARG A 40 -6.88 1.48 6.02
N PRO A 41 -6.14 1.40 7.15
CA PRO A 41 -4.82 0.79 7.14
C PRO A 41 -4.89 -0.64 6.60
N LYS A 42 -3.85 -1.07 5.87
CA LYS A 42 -3.73 -2.44 5.40
C LYS A 42 -3.76 -3.37 6.62
N LYS A 43 -4.51 -4.47 6.53
CA LYS A 43 -4.54 -5.51 7.59
C LYS A 43 -3.23 -6.30 7.69
N ILE A 44 -2.50 -6.38 6.59
CA ILE A 44 -1.19 -7.03 6.51
C ILE A 44 -0.15 -5.92 6.69
N SER A 45 0.67 -6.06 7.72
CA SER A 45 1.73 -5.11 8.04
C SER A 45 2.91 -5.24 7.06
N VAL A 46 3.74 -4.19 6.98
CA VAL A 46 4.96 -4.21 6.16
C VAL A 46 5.93 -5.30 6.63
N GLU A 47 6.00 -5.55 7.94
CA GLU A 47 6.82 -6.61 8.54
C GLU A 47 6.38 -8.00 8.08
N GLU A 48 5.07 -8.25 8.02
CA GLU A 48 4.51 -9.50 7.51
C GLU A 48 4.80 -9.71 6.03
N VAL A 49 4.79 -8.63 5.24
CA VAL A 49 5.21 -8.69 3.83
C VAL A 49 6.66 -9.11 3.71
N GLY A 50 7.56 -8.50 4.49
CA GLY A 50 8.99 -8.84 4.46
C GLY A 50 9.26 -10.27 4.87
N LEU A 51 8.55 -10.77 5.90
CA LEU A 51 8.66 -12.17 6.32
C LEU A 51 8.15 -13.13 5.25
N LEU A 52 7.01 -12.83 4.63
CA LEU A 52 6.47 -13.64 3.54
C LEU A 52 7.43 -13.66 2.33
N GLN A 53 8.06 -12.53 2.01
CA GLN A 53 9.07 -12.45 0.93
C GLN A 53 10.33 -13.27 1.25
N ASN A 54 10.73 -13.37 2.52
CA ASN A 54 11.85 -14.21 2.92
C ASN A 54 11.51 -15.69 2.80
N GLU A 55 10.35 -16.11 3.29
CA GLU A 55 9.86 -17.49 3.16
C GLU A 55 9.71 -17.91 1.68
N LEU A 56 9.36 -16.98 0.80
CA LEU A 56 9.26 -17.23 -0.66
C LEU A 56 10.60 -17.38 -1.38
N LYS A 57 11.72 -16.97 -0.76
CA LYS A 57 13.06 -17.20 -1.33
C LYS A 57 13.51 -18.65 -1.16
N ASP A 58 12.92 -19.38 -0.22
CA ASP A 58 13.27 -20.78 -0.03
C ASP A 58 12.71 -21.66 -1.18
N PRO A 59 13.48 -22.65 -1.66
CA PRO A 59 13.08 -23.51 -2.78
C PRO A 59 11.93 -24.48 -2.45
N VAL A 60 11.55 -24.59 -1.16
CA VAL A 60 10.37 -25.35 -0.67
C VAL A 60 9.23 -24.39 -0.31
N SER A 61 9.19 -23.21 -0.94
CA SER A 61 8.19 -22.19 -0.63
C SER A 61 6.80 -22.50 -1.18
N PHE A 62 5.83 -21.72 -0.69
CA PHE A 62 4.39 -21.88 -0.93
C PHE A 62 4.03 -22.26 -2.36
N THR A 63 3.32 -23.38 -2.49
CA THR A 63 2.88 -23.95 -3.76
C THR A 63 1.56 -23.33 -4.23
N SER A 64 0.78 -22.75 -3.30
CA SER A 64 -0.56 -22.22 -3.60
C SER A 64 -0.93 -20.99 -2.75
N TYR A 65 -1.81 -20.15 -3.30
CA TYR A 65 -2.48 -19.06 -2.58
C TYR A 65 -3.20 -19.54 -1.31
N LYS A 66 -3.69 -20.79 -1.28
CA LYS A 66 -4.32 -21.37 -0.09
C LYS A 66 -3.33 -21.59 1.06
N GLU A 67 -2.10 -21.99 0.77
CA GLU A 67 -1.07 -22.20 1.80
C GLU A 67 -0.66 -20.86 2.42
N ILE A 68 -0.52 -19.81 1.60
CA ILE A 68 -0.28 -18.44 2.09
C ILE A 68 -1.44 -17.97 2.97
N TYR A 69 -2.68 -18.21 2.55
CA TYR A 69 -3.86 -17.88 3.35
C TYR A 69 -3.86 -18.60 4.71
N PHE A 70 -3.52 -19.89 4.73
CA PHE A 70 -3.45 -20.68 5.95
C PHE A 70 -2.32 -20.22 6.86
N TRP A 71 -1.13 -19.94 6.30
CA TRP A 71 0.00 -19.42 7.07
C TRP A 71 -0.31 -18.06 7.71
N LEU A 72 -0.91 -17.13 6.95
CA LEU A 72 -1.35 -15.84 7.50
C LEU A 72 -2.42 -16.01 8.59
N SER A 73 -3.33 -16.96 8.44
CA SER A 73 -4.44 -17.16 9.39
C SER A 73 -4.03 -17.92 10.66
N VAL A 74 -3.13 -18.91 10.53
CA VAL A 74 -2.81 -19.87 11.60
C VAL A 74 -1.47 -19.56 12.26
N VAL A 75 -0.44 -19.24 11.48
CA VAL A 75 0.90 -18.95 12.04
C VAL A 75 0.99 -17.50 12.50
N ARG A 76 0.31 -16.60 11.78
CA ARG A 76 0.35 -15.16 12.07
C ARG A 76 -0.91 -14.64 12.77
N GLU A 77 -1.94 -15.47 12.92
CA GLU A 77 -3.23 -15.11 13.54
C GLU A 77 -3.91 -13.89 12.90
N ILE A 78 -3.62 -13.61 11.63
CA ILE A 78 -4.18 -12.46 10.91
C ILE A 78 -5.50 -12.87 10.27
N SER A 79 -6.59 -12.29 10.74
CA SER A 79 -7.91 -12.46 10.10
C SER A 79 -8.03 -11.63 8.81
N VAL A 80 -7.55 -12.20 7.71
CA VAL A 80 -7.70 -11.68 6.33
C VAL A 80 -8.60 -12.60 5.51
N SER A 81 -9.35 -12.04 4.55
CA SER A 81 -10.12 -12.87 3.62
C SER A 81 -9.22 -13.46 2.55
N TYR A 82 -9.62 -14.60 1.99
CA TYR A 82 -8.92 -15.22 0.87
C TYR A 82 -8.76 -14.27 -0.33
N THR A 83 -9.76 -13.44 -0.60
CA THR A 83 -9.72 -12.42 -1.66
C THR A 83 -8.68 -11.33 -1.40
N THR A 84 -8.48 -10.92 -0.15
CA THR A 84 -7.43 -9.98 0.23
C THR A 84 -6.06 -10.61 0.02
N VAL A 85 -5.86 -11.88 0.42
CA VAL A 85 -4.61 -12.61 0.21
C VAL A 85 -4.32 -12.75 -1.29
N TYR A 86 -5.28 -13.17 -2.09
CA TYR A 86 -5.10 -13.29 -3.55
C TYR A 86 -4.67 -11.96 -4.20
N ARG A 87 -5.35 -10.86 -3.88
CA ARG A 87 -4.99 -9.53 -4.41
C ARG A 87 -3.62 -9.08 -3.94
N PHE A 88 -3.34 -9.27 -2.66
CA PHE A 88 -2.08 -8.90 -2.03
C PHE A 88 -0.90 -9.64 -2.68
N VAL A 89 -0.99 -10.97 -2.78
CA VAL A 89 0.03 -11.80 -3.42
C VAL A 89 0.23 -11.38 -4.88
N LYS A 90 -0.85 -11.18 -5.64
CA LYS A 90 -0.76 -10.75 -7.04
C LYS A 90 -0.08 -9.38 -7.23
N GLN A 91 -0.34 -8.43 -6.33
CA GLN A 91 0.20 -7.07 -6.41
C GLN A 91 1.63 -6.95 -5.87
N GLU A 92 1.93 -7.61 -4.75
CA GLU A 92 3.16 -7.39 -3.97
C GLU A 92 4.21 -8.47 -4.22
N LEU A 93 3.81 -9.68 -4.62
CA LEU A 93 4.72 -10.82 -4.89
C LEU A 93 4.91 -11.15 -6.37
N GLY A 94 4.12 -10.52 -7.25
CA GLY A 94 4.15 -10.82 -8.68
C GLY A 94 3.75 -12.26 -9.01
N SER A 95 3.87 -12.67 -10.27
CA SER A 95 3.42 -13.98 -10.79
C SER A 95 4.29 -15.18 -10.36
N SER A 96 5.01 -15.09 -9.23
CA SER A 96 5.99 -16.11 -8.82
C SER A 96 5.36 -17.45 -8.40
N ILE A 97 4.05 -17.48 -8.14
CA ILE A 97 3.35 -18.72 -7.79
C ILE A 97 2.88 -19.38 -9.08
N LYS A 98 3.30 -20.63 -9.30
CA LYS A 98 2.79 -21.45 -10.40
C LYS A 98 1.29 -21.64 -10.19
N SER A 99 0.49 -20.94 -10.99
CA SER A 99 -0.93 -21.23 -11.15
C SER A 99 -1.04 -22.63 -11.73
N THR A 100 -1.34 -23.61 -10.89
CA THR A 100 -1.79 -24.93 -11.34
C THR A 100 -3.27 -24.85 -11.68
#